data_AF-A0A0B3AJR4-F1
#
_entry.id   AF-A0A0B3AJR4-F1
#
_cell.length_a   1.000
_cell.length_b   1.000
_cell.length_c   1.000
_cell.angle_alpha   90.00
_cell.angle_beta   90.00
_cell.angle_gamma   90.00
#
_symmetry.space_group_name_H-M   'P 1'
#
loop_
_entity.id
_entity.type
_entity.pdbx_description
1 polymer ?
#
loop_
_entity_poly.entity_id
_entity_poly.type
_entity_poly.pdbx_seq_one_letter_code
_entity_poly.pdbx_strand_id
1 'polypeptide(L)'
;MAKVNLMIELEQEAIQELEKRAKKELLPLQELVAEILRRSVLASKLRRRGDIIPQQDKEDPFIGYFSRIGKARDRKRGERMGVRR
;
A
#
# COMPACT_ATOMS: atom_id res chain seq x y z
N MET A 1 10.33 10.19 24.75
CA MET A 1 9.32 9.19 24.34
C MET A 1 9.60 7.89 25.06
N ALA A 2 8.59 7.21 25.59
CA ALA A 2 8.76 5.91 26.23
C ALA A 2 9.16 4.86 25.17
N LYS A 3 10.26 4.13 25.43
CA LYS A 3 10.63 2.96 24.63
C LYS A 3 10.06 1.73 25.32
N VAL A 4 9.39 0.88 24.54
CA VAL A 4 8.83 -0.39 25.01
C VAL A 4 9.56 -1.50 24.26
N ASN A 5 10.08 -2.47 25.00
CA ASN A 5 10.68 -3.67 24.42
C ASN A 5 9.59 -4.71 24.21
N LEU A 6 9.54 -5.26 22.99
CA LEU A 6 8.61 -6.32 22.62
C LEU A 6 9.42 -7.53 22.17
N MET A 7 9.02 -8.71 22.63
CA MET A 7 9.52 -9.97 22.11
C MET A 7 8.46 -10.55 21.20
N ILE A 8 8.85 -10.99 20.01
CA ILE A 8 7.95 -11.50 18.99
C ILE A 8 8.51 -12.83 18.51
N GLU A 9 7.66 -13.85 18.51
CA GLU A 9 7.97 -15.15 17.92
C GLU A 9 7.41 -15.18 16.50
N LEU A 10 8.25 -15.58 15.55
CA LEU A 10 7.92 -15.66 14.13
C LEU A 10 8.41 -17.00 13.60
N GLU A 11 7.71 -17.50 12.58
CA GLU A 11 8.19 -18.67 11.84
C GLU A 11 9.54 -18.38 11.17
N GLN A 12 10.37 -19.41 11.08
CA GLN A 12 11.73 -19.27 10.59
C GLN A 12 11.79 -18.78 9.13
N GLU A 13 10.81 -19.17 8.30
CA GLU A 13 10.69 -18.70 6.92
C GLU A 13 10.46 -17.19 6.86
N ALA A 14 9.58 -16.67 7.71
CA ALA A 14 9.30 -15.24 7.79
C ALA A 14 10.53 -14.44 8.25
N ILE A 15 11.30 -14.97 9.21
CA ILE A 15 12.55 -14.34 9.66
C ILE A 15 13.55 -14.25 8.50
N GLN A 16 13.74 -15.34 7.74
CA GLN A 16 14.66 -15.35 6.61
C GLN A 16 14.28 -14.33 5.52
N GLU A 17 12.98 -14.18 5.23
CA GLU A 17 12.52 -13.16 4.29
C GLU A 17 12.78 -11.74 4.80
N LEU A 18 12.51 -11.49 6.08
CA LEU A 18 12.77 -10.19 6.71
C LEU A 18 14.27 -9.86 6.71
N GLU A 19 15.14 -10.83 6.99
CA GLU A 19 16.59 -10.64 6.92
C GLU A 19 17.08 -10.35 5.50
N LYS A 20 16.57 -11.06 4.49
CA LYS A 20 16.88 -10.79 3.08
C LYS A 20 16.48 -9.37 2.70
N ARG A 21 15.30 -8.92 3.15
CA ARG A 21 14.81 -7.56 2.91
C ARG A 21 15.66 -6.52 3.63
N ALA A 22 16.00 -6.76 4.89
CA ALA A 22 16.84 -5.87 5.69
C ALA A 22 18.21 -5.64 5.02
N LYS A 23 18.82 -6.70 4.49
CA LYS A 23 20.07 -6.61 3.71
C LYS A 23 19.93 -5.76 2.44
N LYS A 24 18.81 -5.88 1.71
CA LYS A 24 18.56 -5.07 0.50
C LYS A 24 18.39 -3.59 0.82
N GLU A 25 17.75 -3.28 1.95
CA GLU A 25 17.49 -1.90 2.38
C GLU A 25 18.67 -1.32 3.20
N LEU A 26 19.74 -2.10 3.43
CA LEU A 26 20.90 -1.74 4.27
C LEU A 26 20.51 -1.31 5.69
N LEU A 27 19.48 -1.94 6.23
CA LEU A 27 18.95 -1.66 7.57
C LEU A 27 19.17 -2.85 8.51
N PRO A 28 19.35 -2.61 9.82
CA PRO A 28 19.21 -3.64 10.83
C PRO A 28 17.79 -4.22 10.82
N LEU A 29 17.65 -5.53 11.08
CA LEU A 29 16.36 -6.23 11.13
C LEU A 29 15.37 -5.53 12.08
N GLN A 30 15.84 -5.07 13.24
CA GLN A 30 15.03 -4.37 14.23
C GLN A 30 14.45 -3.05 13.70
N GLU A 31 15.24 -2.30 12.92
CA GLU A 31 14.79 -1.04 12.34
C GLU A 31 13.76 -1.27 11.25
N LEU A 32 13.98 -2.29 10.40
CA LEU A 32 13.02 -2.70 9.38
C LEU A 32 11.68 -3.10 10.02
N VAL A 33 11.70 -3.92 11.08
CA VAL A 33 10.49 -4.34 11.79
C VAL A 33 9.79 -3.13 12.41
N ALA A 34 10.54 -2.23 13.06
CA ALA A 34 9.98 -1.00 13.62
C ALA A 34 9.33 -0.12 12.53
N GLU A 35 9.94 -0.04 11.35
CA GLU A 35 9.42 0.74 10.24
C GLU A 35 8.14 0.12 9.64
N ILE A 36 8.09 -1.20 9.48
CA ILE A 36 6.88 -1.93 9.06
C ILE A 36 5.74 -1.65 10.05
N LEU A 37 6.01 -1.77 11.35
CA LEU A 37 5.02 -1.51 12.40
C LEU A 37 4.54 -0.04 12.37
N ARG A 38 5.44 0.93 12.19
CA ARG A 38 5.07 2.35 12.03
C ARG A 38 4.16 2.56 10.84
N ARG A 39 4.52 2.05 9.66
CA ARG A 39 3.72 2.17 8.42
C ARG A 39 2.34 1.56 8.61
N SER A 40 2.27 0.38 9.25
CA SER A 40 1.01 -0.30 9.52
C SER A 40 0.10 0.48 10.49
N VAL A 41 0.67 1.05 11.55
CA VAL A 41 -0.08 1.91 12.49
C VAL A 41 -0.58 3.19 11.81
N LEU A 42 0.25 3.84 10.99
CA LEU A 42 -0.15 5.03 10.24
C LEU A 42 -1.27 4.72 9.25
N ALA A 43 -1.14 3.64 8.49
CA ALA A 43 -2.19 3.17 7.57
C ALA A 43 -3.50 2.85 8.31
N SER A 44 -3.41 2.21 9.49
CA SER A 44 -4.58 1.92 10.33
C SER A 44 -5.26 3.20 10.85
N LYS A 45 -4.47 4.19 11.28
CA LYS A 45 -4.99 5.50 11.73
C LYS A 45 -5.71 6.25 10.62
N LEU A 46 -5.15 6.24 9.40
CA LEU A 46 -5.77 6.86 8.22
C LEU A 46 -7.11 6.17 7.88
N ARG A 47 -7.14 4.83 7.88
CA ARG A 47 -8.38 4.06 7.66
C ARG A 47 -9.48 4.39 8.68
N ARG A 48 -9.11 4.53 9.96
CA ARG A 48 -10.08 4.85 11.05
C ARG A 48 -10.62 6.27 10.97
N ARG A 49 -9.89 7.20 10.36
CA ARG A 49 -10.34 8.59 10.17
C ARG A 49 -11.29 8.77 8.98
N GLY A 50 -11.58 7.71 8.23
CA GLY A 50 -12.37 7.82 7.00
C GLY A 50 -11.60 8.50 5.85
N ASP A 51 -10.32 8.80 6.06
CA ASP A 51 -9.42 9.22 4.99
C ASP A 51 -9.21 7.99 4.10
N ILE A 52 -9.84 8.03 2.93
CA ILE A 52 -9.58 7.09 1.83
C ILE A 52 -8.05 7.05 1.71
N ILE A 53 -7.43 5.89 2.00
CA ILE A 53 -6.04 5.67 1.57
C ILE A 53 -6.06 6.06 0.10
N PRO A 54 -5.28 7.05 -0.35
CA PRO A 54 -5.19 7.29 -1.77
C PRO A 54 -4.75 5.94 -2.33
N GLN A 55 -5.69 5.24 -2.99
CA GLN A 55 -5.30 4.35 -4.07
C GLN A 55 -4.28 5.17 -4.84
N GLN A 56 -3.10 4.61 -5.05
CA GLN A 56 -2.09 5.19 -5.92
C GLN A 56 -2.67 5.23 -7.34
N ASP A 57 -3.68 6.07 -7.52
CA ASP A 57 -4.37 6.38 -8.73
C ASP A 57 -3.73 7.67 -9.18
N LYS A 58 -2.72 7.47 -10.03
CA LYS A 58 -2.19 8.34 -11.09
C LYS A 58 -0.69 8.51 -10.92
N GLU A 59 0.05 7.54 -11.45
CA GLU A 59 1.23 7.84 -12.25
C GLU A 59 1.83 6.62 -12.97
N ASP A 60 1.26 5.42 -12.83
CA ASP A 60 1.69 4.32 -13.69
C ASP A 60 0.87 4.30 -15.00
N PRO A 61 1.45 4.74 -16.15
CA PRO A 61 0.76 4.75 -17.44
C PRO A 61 0.40 3.34 -17.92
N PHE A 62 0.94 2.28 -17.31
CA PHE A 62 0.67 0.90 -17.71
C PHE A 62 -0.59 0.31 -17.06
N ILE A 63 -1.08 0.87 -15.96
CA ILE A 63 -2.29 0.37 -15.26
C ILE A 63 -3.55 0.50 -16.14
N GLY A 64 -3.59 1.49 -17.04
CA GLY A 64 -4.67 1.70 -18.00
C GLY A 64 -4.81 0.58 -19.04
N TYR A 65 -3.71 -0.11 -19.39
CA TYR A 65 -3.71 -1.16 -20.40
C TYR A 65 -4.34 -2.47 -19.90
N PHE A 66 -4.26 -2.75 -18.60
CA PHE A 66 -4.72 -4.01 -18.01
C PHE A 66 -6.03 -3.89 -17.20
N SER A 67 -6.48 -2.67 -16.89
CA SER A 67 -7.68 -2.47 -16.07
C SER A 67 -8.98 -2.55 -16.89
N ARG A 68 -9.75 -3.62 -16.70
CA ARG A 68 -11.12 -3.78 -17.27
C ARG A 68 -12.11 -2.70 -16.80
N ILE A 69 -11.77 -1.93 -15.76
CA ILE A 69 -12.62 -0.89 -15.15
C ILE A 69 -12.71 0.38 -16.02
N GLY A 70 -11.72 0.64 -16.88
CA GLY A 70 -11.69 1.84 -17.73
C GLY A 70 -12.89 1.97 -18.69
N LYS A 71 -13.41 0.84 -19.20
CA LYS A 71 -14.54 0.83 -20.15
C LYS A 71 -15.87 1.30 -19.55
N ALA A 72 -16.04 1.25 -18.23
CA ALA A 72 -17.27 1.70 -17.58
C ALA A 72 -17.34 3.23 -17.42
N ARG A 73 -16.18 3.91 -17.34
CA ARG A 73 -16.11 5.37 -17.19
C ARG A 73 -16.42 6.10 -18.49
N ASP A 74 -16.00 5.57 -19.64
CA ASP A 74 -16.26 6.20 -20.93
C ASP A 74 -17.75 6.18 -21.33
N ARG A 75 -18.49 5.12 -20.97
CA ARG A 75 -19.95 5.07 -21.19
C ARG A 75 -20.70 6.18 -20.45
N LYS A 76 -20.33 6.44 -19.19
CA LYS A 76 -20.94 7.53 -18.39
C LYS A 76 -20.56 8.94 -18.89
N ARG A 77 -19.41 9.09 -19.56
CA ARG A 77 -19.01 10.37 -20.14
C ARG A 77 -19.72 10.66 -21.47
N GLY A 78 -19.96 9.61 -22.28
CA GLY A 78 -20.76 9.71 -23.51
C GLY A 78 -22.23 10.06 -23.24
N GLU A 79 -22.85 9.47 -22.21
CA GLU A 79 -24.23 9.79 -21.82
C GLU A 79 -24.41 11.23 -21.30
N ARG A 80 -23.39 11.78 -20.62
CA ARG A 80 -23.42 13.17 -20.13
C ARG A 80 -23.17 14.21 -21.22
N MET A 81 -22.51 13.85 -22.32
CA MET A 81 -22.23 14.77 -23.44
C MET A 81 -23.22 14.69 -24.59
N GLY A 82 -24.34 13.97 -24.45
CA GLY A 82 -25.44 14.04 -25.41
C GLY A 82 -25.06 13.68 -26.84
N VAL A 83 -24.03 12.87 -27.05
CA VAL A 83 -23.67 12.37 -28.39
C VAL A 83 -24.39 11.05 -28.61
N ARG A 84 -25.70 11.13 -28.85
CA ARG A 84 -26.42 10.11 -29.62
C ARG A 84 -26.42 10.57 -31.07
N ARG A 85 -25.71 9.83 -31.93
CA ARG A 85 -26.19 9.44 -33.25
C ARG A 85 -25.72 8.01 -33.50
#